data_AF-A0A448XDL8-F1
#
_entry.id   AF-A0A448XDL8-F1
#
_cell.length_a   1.000
_cell.length_b   1.000
_cell.length_c   1.000
_cell.angle_alpha   90.00
_cell.angle_beta   90.00
_cell.angle_gamma   90.00
#
_symmetry.space_group_name_H-M   'P 1'
#
loop_
_entity.id
_entity.type
_entity.pdbx_description
1 polymer ?
#
loop_
_entity_poly.entity_id
_entity_poly.type
_entity_poly.pdbx_seq_one_letter_code
_entity_poly.pdbx_strand_id
1 'polypeptide(L)'
;MSVPHNGVNLRVVWRRGYPSSTKDLGRFSLEVAQKALSFYNDYFAIPYSLPKLDFLAVPDFAGGAMENWGLITFRLVICFAKYFLSLPVFTFSLM
;
A
#
# COMPACT_ATOMS: atom_id res chain seq x y z
N MET A 1 -8.82 -4.95 6.06
CA MET A 1 -9.65 -3.74 5.87
C MET A 1 -9.93 -3.56 4.40
N SER A 2 -11.08 -3.02 3.99
CA SER A 2 -11.45 -2.87 2.58
C SER A 2 -12.19 -1.57 2.32
N VAL A 3 -11.93 -0.95 1.18
CA VAL A 3 -12.61 0.27 0.70
C VAL A 3 -12.88 0.10 -0.81
N PRO A 4 -14.12 0.29 -1.28
CA PRO A 4 -14.41 0.31 -2.71
C PRO A 4 -13.91 1.63 -3.33
N HIS A 5 -13.27 1.55 -4.49
CA HIS A 5 -12.76 2.72 -5.23
C HIS A 5 -12.86 2.48 -6.75
N ASN A 6 -13.57 3.34 -7.48
CA ASN A 6 -13.74 3.24 -8.93
C ASN A 6 -14.18 1.85 -9.45
N GLY A 7 -15.07 1.16 -8.72
CA GLY A 7 -15.54 -0.19 -9.06
C GLY A 7 -14.57 -1.31 -8.68
N VAL A 8 -13.40 -0.99 -8.10
CA VAL A 8 -12.41 -1.95 -7.61
C VAL A 8 -12.46 -2.00 -6.09
N ASN A 9 -12.52 -3.20 -5.52
CA ASN A 9 -12.47 -3.37 -4.06
C ASN A 9 -11.01 -3.43 -3.59
N LEU A 10 -10.52 -2.35 -2.99
CA LEU A 10 -9.17 -2.25 -2.44
C LEU A 10 -9.12 -2.80 -1.03
N ARG A 11 -8.18 -3.69 -0.72
CA ARG A 11 -8.07 -4.29 0.62
C ARG A 11 -6.64 -4.33 1.09
N VAL A 12 -6.42 -4.05 2.37
CA VAL A 12 -5.14 -4.27 3.04
C VAL A 12 -5.33 -5.36 4.09
N VAL A 13 -4.46 -6.37 4.03
CA VAL A 13 -4.50 -7.58 4.86
C VAL A 13 -3.15 -7.75 5.54
N TRP A 14 -3.18 -8.08 6.82
CA TRP A 14 -2.00 -8.38 7.63
C TRP A 14 -2.32 -9.49 8.62
N ARG A 15 -1.28 -10.08 9.23
CA ARG A 15 -1.43 -11.15 10.22
C ARG A 15 -2.19 -10.65 11.46
N ARG A 16 -3.06 -11.48 12.01
CA ARG A 16 -3.74 -11.21 13.29
C ARG A 16 -2.71 -11.22 14.45
N GLY A 17 -2.79 -10.27 15.37
CA GLY A 17 -1.88 -10.14 16.52
C GLY A 17 -0.99 -8.90 16.52
N TYR A 18 -1.05 -8.09 15.46
CA TYR A 18 -0.38 -6.78 15.41
C TYR A 18 -1.10 -5.73 16.27
N PRO A 19 -0.38 -4.72 16.81
CA PRO A 19 -0.93 -3.70 17.70
C PRO A 19 -2.02 -2.86 17.01
N SER A 20 -2.82 -2.16 17.82
CA SER A 20 -3.92 -1.31 17.35
C SER A 20 -3.46 -0.22 16.39
N SER A 21 -2.24 0.30 16.56
CA SER A 21 -1.59 1.30 15.67
C SER A 21 -1.43 0.80 14.23
N THR A 22 -1.41 -0.51 14.00
CA THR A 22 -1.39 -1.10 12.66
C THR A 22 -2.66 -0.79 11.86
N LYS A 23 -3.79 -0.52 12.53
CA LYS A 23 -5.01 -0.07 11.84
C LYS A 23 -4.82 1.29 11.19
N ASP A 24 -4.16 2.23 11.85
CA ASP A 24 -3.91 3.57 11.32
C ASP A 24 -2.88 3.54 10.19
N LEU A 25 -1.89 2.66 10.30
CA LEU A 25 -0.94 2.39 9.24
C LEU A 25 -1.62 1.76 8.02
N GLY A 26 -2.53 0.79 8.22
CA GLY A 26 -3.31 0.22 7.13
C GLY A 26 -4.25 1.22 6.45
N ARG A 27 -4.84 2.16 7.21
CA ARG A 27 -5.64 3.26 6.64
C ARG A 27 -4.79 4.13 5.72
N PHE A 28 -3.60 4.50 6.17
CA PHE A 28 -2.64 5.23 5.35
C PHE A 28 -2.29 4.46 4.06
N SER A 29 -1.99 3.16 4.14
CA SER A 29 -1.72 2.33 2.96
C SER A 29 -2.90 2.31 1.97
N LEU A 30 -4.14 2.21 2.46
CA LEU A 30 -5.33 2.28 1.60
C LEU A 30 -5.53 3.64 0.95
N GLU A 31 -5.28 4.74 1.67
CA GLU A 31 -5.38 6.09 1.12
C GLU A 31 -4.38 6.31 -0.01
N VAL A 32 -3.14 5.84 0.17
CA VAL A 32 -2.11 5.91 -0.87
C VAL A 32 -2.48 5.03 -2.06
N ALA A 33 -2.97 3.80 -1.82
CA ALA A 33 -3.40 2.89 -2.88
C ALA A 33 -4.55 3.46 -3.72
N GLN A 34 -5.54 4.11 -3.10
CA GLN A 34 -6.64 4.79 -3.81
C GLN A 34 -6.12 5.90 -4.73
N LYS A 35 -5.24 6.76 -4.20
CA LYS A 35 -4.64 7.85 -4.98
C LYS A 35 -3.79 7.32 -6.14
N ALA A 36 -2.98 6.29 -5.90
CA ALA A 36 -2.18 5.64 -6.93
C ALA A 36 -3.05 5.00 -8.02
N LEU A 37 -4.14 4.32 -7.63
CA LEU A 37 -5.05 3.69 -8.58
C LEU A 37 -5.76 4.74 -9.47
N SER A 38 -6.26 5.84 -8.89
CA SER A 38 -6.80 6.94 -9.68
C SER A 38 -5.76 7.53 -10.62
N PHE A 39 -4.56 7.84 -10.10
CA PHE A 39 -3.48 8.42 -10.89
C PHE A 39 -3.11 7.55 -12.09
N TYR A 40 -2.94 6.24 -11.91
CA TYR A 40 -2.58 5.34 -13.00
C TYR A 40 -3.71 5.11 -13.99
N ASN A 41 -4.96 5.05 -13.53
CA ASN A 41 -6.11 4.98 -14.44
C ASN A 41 -6.15 6.23 -15.35
N ASP A 42 -5.94 7.42 -14.78
CA ASP A 42 -5.94 8.68 -15.54
C ASP A 42 -4.72 8.79 -16.46
N TYR A 43 -3.53 8.43 -15.95
CA TYR A 43 -2.26 8.54 -16.67
C TYR A 43 -2.19 7.59 -17.87
N PHE A 44 -2.59 6.33 -17.69
CA PHE A 44 -2.58 5.34 -18.77
C PHE A 44 -3.88 5.34 -19.59
N ALA A 45 -4.91 6.08 -19.17
CA ALA A 45 -6.25 6.09 -19.76
C ALA A 45 -6.87 4.68 -19.89
N ILE A 46 -6.41 3.72 -19.08
CA ILE A 46 -6.86 2.33 -19.08
C ILE A 46 -7.35 2.04 -17.67
N PRO A 47 -8.64 1.73 -17.47
CA PRO A 47 -9.15 1.37 -16.15
C PRO A 47 -8.58 0.03 -15.72
N TYR A 48 -8.23 -0.08 -14.44
CA TYR A 48 -7.83 -1.34 -13.84
C TYR A 48 -8.87 -2.46 -14.07
N SER A 49 -8.43 -3.58 -14.64
CA SER A 49 -9.33 -4.58 -15.23
C SER A 49 -9.96 -5.55 -14.23
N LEU A 50 -9.42 -5.66 -13.01
CA LEU A 50 -9.92 -6.62 -12.00
C LEU A 50 -10.86 -5.93 -11.00
N PRO A 51 -11.91 -6.63 -10.52
CA PRO A 51 -12.87 -6.07 -9.55
C PRO A 51 -12.31 -5.96 -8.12
N LYS A 52 -11.06 -6.40 -7.90
CA LYS A 52 -10.39 -6.37 -6.60
C LYS A 52 -8.91 -6.08 -6.76
N LEU A 53 -8.34 -5.45 -5.74
CA LEU A 53 -6.91 -5.26 -5.59
C LEU A 53 -6.54 -5.38 -4.11
N ASP A 54 -5.90 -6.49 -3.77
CA ASP A 54 -5.54 -6.83 -2.40
C ASP A 54 -4.05 -6.53 -2.14
N PHE A 55 -3.75 -5.97 -0.98
CA PHE A 55 -2.41 -5.64 -0.50
C PHE A 55 -2.14 -6.53 0.73
N LEU A 56 -1.20 -7.46 0.62
CA LEU A 56 -0.85 -8.39 1.69
C LEU A 56 0.48 -7.98 2.33
N ALA A 57 0.44 -7.60 3.59
CA ALA A 57 1.63 -7.31 4.38
C ALA A 57 2.20 -8.60 5.00
N VAL A 58 3.36 -9.02 4.52
CA VAL A 58 4.09 -10.21 4.97
C VAL A 58 5.25 -9.76 5.87
N PRO A 59 5.39 -10.30 7.10
CA PRO A 59 6.45 -9.90 8.04
C PRO A 59 7.85 -10.27 7.56
N ASP A 60 7.99 -11.45 6.97
CA ASP A 60 9.26 -11.98 6.47
C ASP A 60 9.14 -12.20 4.96
N PHE A 61 9.45 -11.14 4.21
CA PHE A 61 9.47 -11.15 2.76
C PHE A 61 10.88 -10.80 2.31
N ALA A 62 11.51 -11.69 1.52
CA ALA A 62 12.87 -11.51 1.04
C ALA A 62 13.00 -10.32 0.08
N GLY A 63 11.94 -10.03 -0.68
CA GLY A 63 11.82 -8.82 -1.50
C GLY A 63 11.30 -7.61 -0.73
N GLY A 64 11.26 -6.46 -1.38
CA GLY A 64 10.57 -5.28 -0.83
C GLY A 64 9.05 -5.36 -1.07
N ALA A 65 8.67 -5.58 -2.32
CA ALA A 65 7.31 -5.77 -2.79
C ALA A 65 7.30 -6.69 -4.01
N MET A 66 6.14 -7.25 -4.34
CA MET A 66 5.93 -8.03 -5.57
C MET A 66 4.53 -7.79 -6.11
N GLU A 67 4.45 -7.35 -7.35
CA GLU A 67 3.25 -6.92 -8.06
C GLU A 67 2.39 -8.06 -8.64
N ASN A 68 2.07 -9.08 -7.83
CA ASN A 68 1.16 -10.11 -8.34
C ASN A 68 -0.21 -9.50 -8.67
N TRP A 69 -0.74 -9.85 -9.83
CA TRP A 69 -1.92 -9.20 -10.37
C TRP A 69 -3.16 -9.46 -9.48
N GLY A 70 -3.71 -8.39 -8.91
CA GLY A 70 -4.84 -8.46 -7.97
C GLY A 70 -4.46 -8.80 -6.53
N LEU A 71 -3.19 -9.14 -6.26
CA LEU A 71 -2.67 -9.42 -4.91
C LEU A 71 -1.21 -8.95 -4.78
N ILE A 72 -1.02 -7.69 -4.42
CA ILE A 72 0.33 -7.14 -4.24
C ILE A 72 0.84 -7.53 -2.86
N THR A 73 1.98 -8.21 -2.79
CA THR A 73 2.61 -8.61 -1.53
C THR A 73 3.69 -7.62 -1.16
N PHE A 74 3.68 -7.14 0.08
CA PHE A 74 4.65 -6.18 0.61
C PHE A 74 5.34 -6.73 1.83
N ARG A 75 6.61 -6.37 2.03
CA ARG A 75 7.23 -6.45 3.35
C ARG A 75 6.52 -5.48 4.29
N LEU A 76 6.22 -5.95 5.50
CA LEU A 76 5.38 -5.23 6.46
C LEU A 76 5.85 -3.79 6.75
N VAL A 77 7.17 -3.58 6.82
CA VAL A 77 7.76 -2.25 7.04
C VAL A 77 7.55 -1.28 5.88
N ILE A 78 7.49 -1.78 4.64
CA ILE A 78 7.27 -0.98 3.43
C ILE A 78 5.77 -0.70 3.25
N CYS A 79 4.92 -1.71 3.49
CA CYS A 79 3.47 -1.55 3.43
C CYS A 79 2.99 -0.41 4.35
N PHE A 80 3.61 -0.28 5.52
CA PHE A 80 3.25 0.68 6.57
C PHE A 80 4.21 1.87 6.65
N ALA A 81 4.86 2.24 5.55
CA ALA A 81 5.88 3.29 5.46
C ALA A 81 5.37 4.74 5.69
N LYS A 82 4.42 4.95 6.62
CA LYS A 82 3.97 6.28 7.05
C LYS A 82 5.11 7.10 7.66
N TYR A 83 6.04 6.44 8.35
CA TYR A 83 7.19 7.09 8.99
C TYR A 83 8.44 7.15 8.12
N PHE A 84 8.60 6.26 7.15
CA PHE A 84 9.74 6.31 6.23
C PHE A 84 9.67 7.54 5.30
N LEU A 85 8.46 7.92 4.89
CA LEU A 85 8.21 9.13 4.11
C LEU A 85 8.19 10.42 4.95
N SER A 86 8.14 10.31 6.28
CA SER A 86 8.13 11.45 7.20
C SER A 86 9.44 11.63 7.96
N LEU A 87 10.41 10.72 7.80
CA LEU A 87 11.73 10.88 8.39
C LEU A 87 12.52 11.88 7.53
N PRO A 88 13.05 12.96 8.11
CA PRO A 88 13.84 13.97 7.41
C PRO A 88 15.26 13.47 7.16
N VAL A 89 15.43 12.30 6.52
CA VAL A 89 16.76 11.77 6.16
C VAL A 89 17.25 12.33 4.82
N PHE A 90 16.55 13.32 4.25
CA PHE A 90 16.93 13.99 2.99
C PHE A 90 17.28 15.47 3.14
N THR A 91 17.67 15.92 4.35
CA THR A 91 18.05 17.34 4.58
C THR A 91 19.47 17.55 5.13
N PHE A 92 20.33 16.51 5.21
CA PHE A 92 21.73 16.70 5.63
C PHE A 92 22.70 15.94 4.71
N SER A 93 22.85 16.43 3.49
CA SER A 93 24.05 16.18 2.67
C SER A 93 24.23 17.32 1.68
N LEU A 94 24.47 18.52 2.21
CA LEU A 94 25.12 19.64 1.52
C LEU A 94 25.55 20.66 2.60
N MET A 95 26.58 20.27 3.35
CA MET A 95 27.52 21.17 4.01
C MET A 95 28.88 20.48 4.05
#